data_AF-A0A969BAR8-F1
#
_entry.id   AF-A0A969BAR8-F1
#
_cell.length_a   1.000
_cell.length_b   1.000
_cell.length_c   1.000
_cell.angle_alpha   90.00
_cell.angle_beta   90.00
_cell.angle_gamma   90.00
#
_symmetry.space_group_name_H-M   'P 1'
#
loop_
_entity.id
_entity.type
_entity.pdbx_description
1 polymer ?
#
loop_
_entity_poly.entity_id
_entity_poly.type
_entity_poly.pdbx_seq_one_letter_code
_entity_poly.pdbx_strand_id
1 'polypeptide(L)'
;MVTFTGILLSMLILWLTRHWFASNYFKSYDLFAKYAPSIALIIVFTTLFNMFDTFARVLFDSFTGRFLKEFLTKVFFLLAIIAIWSGWVDFDGYFVFWLGATLLPTFLFWGILVYRRQVSLHTDFGFPDKG
;
A
#
# COMPACT_ATOMS: atom_id res chain seq x y z
N MET A 1 16.77 5.62 -1.71
CA MET A 1 17.49 4.38 -1.33
C MET A 1 16.83 3.65 -0.17
N VAL A 2 16.44 4.33 0.92
CA VAL A 2 15.79 3.72 2.10
C VAL A 2 14.52 2.91 1.77
N THR A 3 13.63 3.41 0.90
CA THR A 3 12.38 2.70 0.55
C THR A 3 12.62 1.36 -0.14
N PHE A 4 13.56 1.31 -1.09
CA PHE A 4 13.92 0.08 -1.80
C PHE A 4 14.53 -0.94 -0.84
N THR A 5 15.40 -0.49 0.06
CA THR A 5 15.96 -1.32 1.14
C THR A 5 14.86 -1.86 2.05
N GLY A 6 13.87 -1.03 2.39
CA GLY A 6 12.71 -1.45 3.21
C GLY A 6 11.86 -2.52 2.52
N ILE A 7 11.60 -2.40 1.22
CA ILE A 7 10.85 -3.42 0.46
C ILE A 7 11.64 -4.74 0.42
N LEU A 8 12.94 -4.69 0.10
CA LEU A 8 13.82 -5.85 0.09
C LEU A 8 13.87 -6.55 1.46
N LEU A 9 14.04 -5.77 2.53
CA LEU A 9 14.06 -6.28 3.91
C LEU A 9 12.72 -6.97 4.26
N SER A 10 11.61 -6.34 3.90
CA SER A 10 10.27 -6.87 4.19
C SER A 10 10.00 -8.17 3.42
N MET A 11 10.42 -8.25 2.15
CA MET A 11 10.32 -9.48 1.36
C MET A 11 11.19 -10.60 1.93
N LEU A 12 12.40 -10.28 2.40
CA LEU A 12 13.33 -11.25 2.99
C LEU A 12 12.79 -11.81 4.32
N ILE A 13 12.22 -10.95 5.16
CA ILE A 13 11.55 -11.34 6.41
C ILE A 13 10.37 -12.27 6.12
N LEU A 14 9.52 -11.95 5.14
CA LEU A 14 8.40 -12.79 4.73
C LEU A 14 8.86 -14.16 4.24
N TRP A 15 9.93 -14.21 3.46
CA TRP A 15 10.48 -15.45 2.96
C TRP A 15 11.00 -16.36 4.10
N LEU A 16 11.70 -15.78 5.08
CA LEU A 16 12.17 -16.50 6.27
C LEU A 16 11.00 -16.97 7.16
N THR A 17 10.04 -16.09 7.42
CA THR A 17 8.88 -16.42 8.26
C THR A 17 7.92 -17.40 7.59
N ARG A 18 7.90 -17.48 6.25
CA ARG A 18 7.07 -18.47 5.51
C ARG A 18 7.32 -19.89 6.00
N HIS A 19 8.57 -20.27 6.26
CA HIS A 19 8.91 -21.62 6.74
C HIS A 19 8.40 -21.86 8.18
N TRP A 20 8.47 -20.85 9.04
CA TRP A 20 7.98 -20.93 10.42
C TRP A 20 6.44 -20.97 10.50
N PHE A 21 5.76 -20.21 9.65
CA PHE A 21 4.31 -20.31 9.53
C PHE A 21 3.90 -21.68 8.94
N ALA A 22 4.63 -22.18 7.92
CA ALA A 22 4.39 -23.45 7.19
C ALA A 22 4.23 -24.65 8.13
N SER A 23 5.09 -24.74 9.13
CA SER A 23 5.13 -25.87 10.06
C SER A 23 4.04 -25.84 11.13
N ASN A 24 3.57 -24.65 11.54
CA ASN A 24 2.73 -24.48 12.75
C ASN A 24 1.26 -24.15 12.47
N TYR A 25 0.94 -23.50 11.34
CA TYR A 25 -0.41 -22.91 11.13
C TYR A 25 -1.13 -23.36 9.85
N PHE A 26 -0.42 -23.70 8.78
CA PHE A 26 -1.06 -24.03 7.49
C PHE A 26 -1.78 -25.37 7.48
N LYS A 27 -1.53 -26.27 8.44
CA LYS A 27 -2.28 -27.54 8.56
C LYS A 27 -3.68 -27.36 9.17
N SER A 28 -3.93 -26.27 9.90
CA SER A 28 -5.17 -26.11 10.66
C SER A 28 -6.14 -25.08 10.06
N TYR A 29 -5.67 -24.17 9.20
CA TYR A 29 -6.48 -23.05 8.69
C TYR A 29 -6.24 -22.80 7.19
N ASP A 30 -7.09 -23.42 6.34
CA ASP A 30 -7.03 -23.32 4.87
C ASP A 30 -7.16 -21.87 4.35
N LEU A 31 -7.96 -21.04 5.04
CA LEU A 31 -8.12 -19.62 4.73
C LEU A 31 -6.79 -18.84 4.83
N PHE A 32 -5.97 -19.11 5.83
CA PHE A 32 -4.70 -18.41 6.01
C PHE A 32 -3.71 -18.80 4.91
N ALA A 33 -3.74 -20.07 4.48
CA ALA A 33 -2.94 -20.58 3.38
C ALA A 33 -3.21 -19.82 2.07
N LYS A 34 -4.49 -19.60 1.79
CA LYS A 34 -4.97 -18.95 0.57
C LYS A 34 -4.58 -17.46 0.51
N TYR A 35 -4.63 -16.74 1.63
CA TYR A 35 -4.46 -15.29 1.67
C TYR A 35 -3.08 -14.78 2.11
N ALA A 36 -2.24 -15.63 2.69
CA ALA A 36 -0.85 -15.30 3.04
C ALA A 36 -0.04 -14.60 1.93
N PRO A 37 -0.07 -15.02 0.64
CA PRO A 37 0.70 -14.34 -0.40
C PRO A 37 0.26 -12.89 -0.65
N SER A 38 -1.01 -12.55 -0.38
CA SER A 38 -1.53 -11.19 -0.54
C SER A 38 -0.88 -10.19 0.43
N ILE A 39 -0.35 -10.65 1.57
CA ILE A 39 0.37 -9.80 2.54
C ILE A 39 1.60 -9.16 1.89
N ALA A 40 2.36 -9.93 1.10
CA ALA A 40 3.52 -9.42 0.39
C ALA A 40 3.13 -8.27 -0.56
N LEU A 41 2.02 -8.45 -1.29
CA LEU A 41 1.49 -7.43 -2.19
C LEU A 41 1.13 -6.15 -1.42
N ILE A 42 0.39 -6.26 -0.32
CA ILE A 42 -0.01 -5.13 0.52
C ILE A 42 1.21 -4.36 1.02
N ILE A 43 2.27 -5.05 1.46
CA ILE A 43 3.50 -4.42 1.95
C ILE A 43 4.17 -3.58 0.86
N VAL A 44 4.25 -4.10 -0.36
CA VAL A 44 4.85 -3.37 -1.49
C VAL A 44 4.08 -2.07 -1.74
N PHE A 45 2.76 -2.16 -1.90
CA PHE A 45 1.93 -1.00 -2.21
C PHE A 45 1.85 0.00 -1.05
N THR A 46 1.77 -0.47 0.19
CA THR A 46 1.75 0.41 1.37
C THR A 46 3.07 1.17 1.50
N THR A 47 4.18 0.50 1.25
CA THR A 47 5.51 1.14 1.24
C THR A 47 5.64 2.15 0.11
N LEU A 48 5.16 1.83 -1.10
CA LEU A 48 5.10 2.77 -2.23
C LEU A 48 4.23 3.99 -1.91
N PHE A 49 3.05 3.77 -1.32
CA PHE A 49 2.18 4.86 -0.87
C PHE A 49 2.91 5.79 0.09
N ASN A 50 3.56 5.23 1.12
CA ASN A 50 4.30 6.02 2.12
C ASN A 50 5.44 6.82 1.48
N MET A 51 6.11 6.26 0.48
CA MET A 51 7.14 6.96 -0.27
C MET A 51 6.55 8.15 -1.03
N PHE A 52 5.47 7.93 -1.78
CA PHE A 52 4.78 9.01 -2.50
C PHE A 52 4.26 10.08 -1.56
N ASP A 53 3.67 9.69 -0.43
CA ASP A 53 3.14 10.63 0.57
C ASP A 53 4.26 11.47 1.18
N THR A 54 5.44 10.88 1.41
CA THR A 54 6.63 11.62 1.86
C THR A 54 7.06 12.65 0.80
N PHE A 55 7.08 12.28 -0.49
CA PHE A 55 7.39 13.22 -1.57
C PHE A 55 6.35 14.35 -1.67
N ALA A 56 5.07 14.04 -1.57
CA ALA A 56 4.00 15.03 -1.65
C ALA A 56 4.02 16.03 -0.49
N ARG A 57 4.35 15.57 0.73
CA ARG A 57 4.54 16.46 1.89
C ARG A 57 5.68 17.46 1.68
N VAL A 58 6.78 17.03 1.04
CA VAL A 58 7.89 17.92 0.67
C VAL A 58 7.45 18.96 -0.37
N LEU A 59 6.51 18.59 -1.26
CA LEU A 59 5.88 19.49 -2.23
C LEU A 59 4.69 20.30 -1.69
N PHE A 60 4.57 20.43 -0.36
CA PHE A 60 3.49 21.16 0.34
C PHE A 60 2.05 20.61 0.15
N ASP A 61 1.86 19.42 -0.45
CA ASP A 61 0.54 18.77 -0.52
C ASP A 61 0.41 17.67 0.55
N SER A 62 0.22 18.10 1.79
CA SER A 62 0.15 17.21 2.96
C SER A 62 -1.26 16.67 3.28
N PHE A 63 -2.29 17.26 2.67
CA PHE A 63 -3.69 16.94 2.93
C PHE A 63 -4.19 15.80 2.03
N THR A 64 -3.84 15.83 0.74
CA THR A 64 -4.36 14.87 -0.25
C THR A 64 -3.97 13.43 0.08
N GLY A 65 -2.71 13.19 0.47
CA GLY A 65 -2.24 11.84 0.82
C GLY A 65 -2.92 11.29 2.07
N ARG A 66 -3.06 12.11 3.12
CA ARG A 66 -3.75 11.71 4.35
C ARG A 66 -5.24 11.43 4.13
N PHE A 67 -5.91 12.26 3.33
CA PHE A 67 -7.31 12.05 2.97
C PHE A 67 -7.50 10.74 2.20
N LEU A 68 -6.69 10.49 1.17
CA LEU A 68 -6.76 9.22 0.42
C LEU A 68 -6.47 8.00 1.30
N LYS A 69 -5.48 8.08 2.19
CA LYS A 69 -5.12 6.92 3.01
C LYS A 69 -6.14 6.64 4.10
N GLU A 70 -6.58 7.66 4.82
CA GLU A 70 -7.41 7.45 6.01
C GLU A 70 -8.89 7.51 5.70
N PHE A 71 -9.34 8.51 4.95
CA PHE A 71 -10.76 8.67 4.68
C PHE A 71 -11.23 7.66 3.63
N LEU A 72 -10.56 7.63 2.48
CA LEU A 72 -11.01 6.79 1.36
C LEU A 72 -10.94 5.30 1.72
N THR A 73 -9.85 4.85 2.36
CA THR A 73 -9.74 3.45 2.81
C THR A 73 -10.82 3.08 3.83
N LYS A 74 -11.13 3.96 4.78
CA LYS A 74 -12.21 3.70 5.78
C LYS A 74 -13.59 3.65 5.12
N VAL A 75 -13.85 4.51 4.14
CA VAL A 75 -15.11 4.49 3.37
C VAL A 75 -15.23 3.17 2.59
N PHE A 76 -14.18 2.76 1.88
CA PHE A 76 -14.20 1.48 1.18
C PHE A 76 -14.30 0.28 2.12
N PHE A 77 -13.63 0.33 3.28
CA PHE A 77 -13.74 -0.71 4.31
C PHE A 77 -15.18 -0.84 4.80
N LEU A 78 -15.86 0.28 5.05
CA LEU A 78 -17.26 0.31 5.44
C LEU A 78 -18.16 -0.29 4.35
N LEU A 79 -17.94 0.07 3.09
CA LEU A 79 -18.67 -0.49 1.96
C LEU A 79 -18.45 -2.01 1.84
N ALA A 80 -17.23 -2.49 2.07
CA ALA A 80 -16.91 -3.91 2.08
C ALA A 80 -17.70 -4.66 3.18
N ILE A 81 -17.75 -4.08 4.39
CA ILE A 81 -18.51 -4.63 5.51
C ILE A 81 -20.02 -4.67 5.19
N ILE A 82 -20.55 -3.62 4.59
CA ILE A 82 -21.98 -3.59 4.22
C ILE A 82 -22.28 -4.68 3.18
N ALA A 83 -21.39 -4.89 2.21
CA ALA A 83 -21.58 -5.88 1.15
C ALA A 83 -21.56 -7.33 1.67
N ILE A 84 -20.71 -7.64 2.65
CA ILE A 84 -20.74 -8.97 3.30
C ILE A 84 -21.94 -9.10 4.25
N TRP A 85 -22.32 -8.02 4.94
CA TRP A 85 -23.49 -8.02 5.84
C TRP A 85 -24.81 -8.20 5.10
N SER A 86 -24.95 -7.63 3.90
CA SER A 86 -26.11 -7.82 3.03
C SER A 86 -26.13 -9.18 2.32
N GLY A 87 -25.10 -10.01 2.52
CA GLY A 87 -24.93 -11.31 1.84
C GLY A 87 -24.71 -11.18 0.33
N TRP A 88 -24.34 -10.00 -0.17
CA TRP A 88 -24.05 -9.80 -1.60
C TRP A 88 -22.72 -10.46 -2.02
N VAL A 89 -21.81 -10.65 -1.07
CA VAL A 89 -20.46 -11.13 -1.34
C VAL A 89 -20.03 -12.09 -0.23
N ASP A 90 -19.47 -13.24 -0.61
CA ASP A 90 -18.84 -14.18 0.32
C ASP A 90 -17.50 -13.66 0.86
N PHE A 91 -16.93 -14.35 1.85
CA PHE A 91 -15.65 -13.97 2.46
C PHE A 91 -14.53 -13.75 1.43
N ASP A 92 -14.47 -14.58 0.40
CA ASP A 92 -13.47 -14.46 -0.66
C ASP A 92 -13.62 -13.16 -1.46
N GLY A 93 -14.86 -12.78 -1.80
CA GLY A 93 -15.11 -11.54 -2.51
C GLY A 93 -14.94 -10.31 -1.61
N TYR A 94 -15.28 -10.41 -0.33
CA TYR A 94 -14.95 -9.38 0.67
C TYR A 94 -13.44 -9.15 0.74
N PHE A 95 -12.65 -10.22 0.78
CA PHE A 95 -11.19 -10.12 0.82
C PHE A 95 -10.63 -9.42 -0.42
N VAL A 96 -11.10 -9.78 -1.62
CA VAL A 96 -10.67 -9.12 -2.86
C VAL A 96 -11.08 -7.64 -2.89
N PHE A 97 -12.30 -7.32 -2.46
CA PHE A 97 -12.77 -5.94 -2.39
C PHE A 97 -11.94 -5.13 -1.39
N TRP A 98 -11.68 -5.70 -0.20
CA TRP A 98 -10.83 -5.12 0.83
C TRP A 98 -9.39 -4.91 0.36
N LEU A 99 -8.83 -5.89 -0.34
CA LEU A 99 -7.50 -5.81 -0.94
C LEU A 99 -7.47 -4.66 -1.96
N GLY A 100 -8.42 -4.63 -2.89
CA GLY A 100 -8.56 -3.56 -3.88
C GLY A 100 -8.67 -2.19 -3.24
N ALA A 101 -9.52 -2.04 -2.22
CA ALA A 101 -9.69 -0.84 -1.43
C ALA A 101 -8.41 -0.37 -0.74
N THR A 102 -7.57 -1.30 -0.28
CA THR A 102 -6.28 -1.01 0.35
C THR A 102 -5.25 -0.52 -0.69
N LEU A 103 -5.28 -1.07 -1.90
CA LEU A 103 -4.35 -0.74 -2.97
C LEU A 103 -4.73 0.53 -3.74
N LEU A 104 -6.03 0.80 -3.87
CA LEU A 104 -6.61 1.86 -4.69
C LEU A 104 -6.12 3.29 -4.32
N PRO A 105 -5.97 3.68 -3.04
CA PRO A 105 -5.35 4.95 -2.68
C PRO A 105 -3.96 5.13 -3.28
N THR A 106 -3.18 4.06 -3.40
CA THR A 106 -1.83 4.10 -3.99
C THR A 106 -1.89 4.43 -5.48
N PHE A 107 -2.80 3.81 -6.21
CA PHE A 107 -2.98 4.08 -7.64
C PHE A 107 -3.53 5.48 -7.89
N LEU A 108 -4.53 5.91 -7.12
CA LEU A 108 -5.08 7.26 -7.23
C LEU A 108 -4.04 8.32 -6.91
N PHE A 109 -3.27 8.12 -5.85
CA PHE A 109 -2.25 9.06 -5.43
C PHE A 109 -1.12 9.16 -6.46
N TRP A 110 -0.70 8.02 -7.02
CA TRP A 110 0.24 7.99 -8.14
C TRP A 110 -0.31 8.73 -9.37
N GLY A 111 -1.59 8.50 -9.73
CA GLY A 111 -2.25 9.22 -10.84
C GLY A 111 -2.31 10.73 -10.62
N ILE A 112 -2.59 11.19 -9.40
CA ILE A 112 -2.58 12.61 -9.03
C ILE A 112 -1.17 13.21 -9.20
N LEU A 113 -0.14 12.52 -8.74
CA LEU A 113 1.25 12.97 -8.87
C LEU A 113 1.69 13.09 -10.33
N VAL A 114 1.31 12.12 -11.17
CA VAL A 114 1.58 12.14 -12.62
C VAL A 114 0.82 13.29 -13.29
N TYR A 115 -0.47 13.46 -12.99
CA TYR A 115 -1.30 14.51 -13.58
C TYR A 115 -0.80 15.91 -13.22
N ARG A 116 -0.36 16.12 -11.99
CA ARG A 116 0.15 17.42 -11.52
C ARG A 116 1.53 17.78 -12.08
N ARG A 117 2.16 16.92 -12.90
CA ARG A 117 3.54 17.06 -13.42
C ARG A 117 4.55 17.44 -12.33
N GLN A 118 4.24 17.08 -11.08
CA GLN A 118 5.07 17.36 -9.91
C GLN A 118 6.24 16.38 -9.79
N VAL A 119 6.34 15.42 -10.73
CA VAL A 119 7.56 14.70 -11.04
C VAL A 119 8.49 15.64 -11.83
N SER A 120 8.88 16.77 -11.23
CA SER A 120 9.98 17.55 -11.77
C SER A 120 11.27 16.79 -11.44
N LEU A 121 11.80 16.09 -12.43
CA LEU A 121 13.22 15.76 -12.52
C LEU A 121 14.05 17.04 -12.77
N HIS A 122 13.67 18.17 -12.18
CA HIS A 122 14.60 19.29 -12.03
C HIS A 122 15.58 18.86 -10.95
N THR A 123 16.58 18.11 -11.39
CA THR A 123 17.87 18.05 -10.71
C THR A 123 18.39 19.47 -10.80
N ASP A 124 18.12 20.28 -9.78
CA ASP A 124 18.72 21.59 -9.69
C ASP A 124 20.20 21.38 -9.39
N PHE A 125 20.99 21.29 -10.46
CA PHE A 125 22.45 21.39 -10.41
C PHE A 125 22.91 22.84 -10.17
N GLY A 126 22.02 23.73 -9.69
CA GLY A 126 22.38 25.02 -9.13
C GLY A 126 23.06 24.83 -7.77
N PHE A 127 24.36 24.52 -7.81
CA PHE A 127 25.26 24.77 -6.68
C PHE A 127 25.03 26.23 -6.22
N PRO A 128 24.90 26.51 -4.90
CA PRO A 128 25.07 27.87 -4.42
C PRO A 128 26.53 28.21 -4.68
N ASP A 129 26.78 28.95 -5.75
CA ASP A 129 28.09 29.47 -6.07
C ASP A 129 28.53 30.35 -4.89
N LYS A 130 29.70 30.03 -4.35
CA LYS A 130 30.32 30.80 -3.27
C LYS A 130 30.94 32.03 -3.92
N GLY A 131 30.53 33.23 -3.50
CA GLY A 131 31.16 34.49 -3.86
C GLY A 131 30.46 35.67 -3.23
#